data_AF-A0AAQ4F9G2-F1
#
_entry.id   AF-A0AAQ4F9G2-F1
#
_cell.length_a   1.000
_cell.length_b   1.000
_cell.length_c   1.000
_cell.angle_alpha   90.00
_cell.angle_beta   90.00
_cell.angle_gamma   90.00
#
_symmetry.space_group_name_H-M   'P 1'
#
loop_
_entity.id
_entity.type
_entity.pdbx_description
1 polymer ?
#
loop_
_entity_poly.entity_id
_entity_poly.type
_entity_poly.pdbx_seq_one_letter_code
_entity_poly.pdbx_strand_id
1 'polypeptide(L)'
;MSTGKRLAKRSILGTRVCAPTPDGLHTPGVIQATKTDADEENIYTVTFADKTTGEYRGEELIGPGFQTIAGLTLKSGQRVYVTFNGREVSGVVQEHDEARDDVLISVQPSQHNHHITQTVQLHKRLEEVRLLESRKSARLQDLDTDYSRLAEGQGELRRRAASLSIDVPPSIK
;
A
#
# COMPACT_ATOMS: atom_id res chain seq x y z
N MET A 1 4.81 -22.29 30.41
CA MET A 1 3.85 -21.15 30.46
C MET A 1 4.01 -20.37 29.18
N SER A 2 3.09 -20.55 28.22
CA SER A 2 3.17 -19.96 26.89
C SER A 2 3.08 -18.43 26.97
N THR A 3 4.05 -17.74 26.38
CA THR A 3 4.00 -16.28 26.19
C THR A 3 2.88 -15.96 25.22
N GLY A 4 1.70 -15.71 25.74
CA GLY A 4 0.57 -15.16 25.01
C GLY A 4 0.92 -13.77 24.49
N LYS A 5 1.64 -13.72 23.36
CA LYS A 5 1.75 -12.52 22.55
C LYS A 5 0.34 -12.19 22.10
N ARG A 6 -0.27 -11.17 22.71
CA ARG A 6 -1.52 -10.58 22.26
C ARG A 6 -1.36 -10.22 20.77
N LEU A 7 -2.01 -10.96 19.89
CA LEU A 7 -2.20 -10.56 18.50
C LEU A 7 -3.10 -9.31 18.54
N ALA A 8 -2.60 -8.19 18.01
CA ALA A 8 -3.22 -6.89 18.17
C ALA A 8 -4.67 -6.87 17.63
N LYS A 9 -5.49 -6.01 18.25
CA LYS A 9 -6.91 -5.71 18.04
C LYS A 9 -7.32 -5.24 16.62
N ARG A 10 -6.60 -5.54 15.55
CA ARG A 10 -6.99 -5.16 14.19
C ARG A 10 -7.46 -6.42 13.47
N SER A 11 -8.76 -6.49 13.19
CA SER A 11 -9.33 -7.58 12.41
C SER A 11 -8.60 -7.67 11.06
N ILE A 12 -8.14 -8.87 10.70
CA ILE A 12 -7.55 -9.16 9.39
C ILE A 12 -8.59 -9.02 8.27
N LEU A 13 -9.88 -9.15 8.62
CA LEU A 13 -11.00 -8.90 7.73
C LEU A 13 -11.03 -7.43 7.32
N GLY A 14 -11.27 -7.18 6.03
CA GLY A 14 -11.20 -5.85 5.42
C GLY A 14 -9.80 -5.46 4.95
N THR A 15 -8.77 -6.29 5.19
CA THR A 15 -7.42 -6.04 4.68
C THR A 15 -7.39 -6.21 3.16
N ARG A 16 -6.79 -5.24 2.46
CA ARG A 16 -6.55 -5.35 1.01
C ARG A 16 -5.26 -6.12 0.78
N VAL A 17 -5.35 -7.16 -0.02
CA VAL A 17 -4.25 -8.05 -0.42
C VAL A 17 -4.31 -8.28 -1.93
N CYS A 18 -3.23 -8.77 -2.52
CA CYS A 18 -3.24 -9.36 -3.85
C CYS A 18 -3.13 -10.86 -3.72
N ALA A 19 -3.94 -11.58 -4.49
CA ALA A 19 -3.93 -13.03 -4.54
C ALA A 19 -3.73 -13.50 -5.98
N PRO A 20 -3.05 -14.64 -6.20
CA PRO A 20 -2.87 -15.21 -7.52
C PRO A 20 -4.22 -15.69 -8.09
N THR A 21 -4.47 -15.40 -9.36
CA THR A 21 -5.59 -15.94 -10.14
C THR A 21 -5.13 -17.14 -10.97
N PRO A 22 -6.05 -17.97 -11.47
CA PRO A 22 -5.72 -19.09 -12.36
C PRO A 22 -4.92 -18.68 -13.61
N ASP A 23 -5.06 -17.43 -14.07
CA ASP A 23 -4.29 -16.87 -15.20
C ASP A 23 -2.81 -16.59 -14.82
N GLY A 24 -2.48 -16.69 -13.53
CA GLY A 24 -1.18 -16.39 -12.94
C GLY A 24 -0.91 -14.90 -12.80
N LEU A 25 -1.95 -14.07 -12.83
CA LEU A 25 -1.89 -12.66 -12.46
C LEU A 25 -2.26 -12.51 -10.98
N HIS A 26 -1.71 -11.49 -10.33
CA HIS A 26 -2.04 -11.13 -8.97
C HIS A 26 -3.11 -10.06 -8.97
N THR A 27 -4.30 -10.41 -8.50
CA THR A 27 -5.47 -9.52 -8.51
C THR A 27 -5.72 -8.97 -7.10
N PRO A 28 -5.97 -7.66 -6.97
CA PRO A 28 -6.31 -7.08 -5.68
C PRO A 28 -7.68 -7.54 -5.20
N GLY A 29 -7.78 -7.88 -3.92
CA GLY A 29 -9.01 -8.27 -3.24
C GLY A 29 -9.02 -7.85 -1.78
N VAL A 30 -10.09 -8.22 -1.08
CA VAL A 30 -10.31 -7.91 0.33
C VAL A 30 -10.58 -9.20 1.09
N ILE A 31 -9.88 -9.41 2.21
CA ILE A 31 -10.14 -10.56 3.09
C ILE A 31 -11.52 -10.39 3.74
N GLN A 32 -12.43 -11.33 3.53
CA GLN A 32 -13.78 -11.31 4.11
C GLN A 32 -13.99 -12.32 5.23
N ALA A 33 -13.27 -13.44 5.19
CA ALA A 33 -13.35 -14.47 6.21
C ALA A 33 -11.99 -15.12 6.45
N THR A 34 -11.86 -15.74 7.60
CA THR A 34 -10.72 -16.58 7.97
C THR A 34 -11.21 -17.87 8.57
N LYS A 35 -10.59 -18.98 8.18
CA LYS A 35 -10.82 -20.31 8.73
C LYS A 35 -9.47 -20.87 9.16
N THR A 36 -9.47 -21.66 10.22
CA THR A 36 -8.33 -22.50 10.58
C THR A 36 -8.64 -23.92 10.12
N ASP A 37 -7.77 -24.52 9.32
CA ASP A 37 -7.96 -25.90 8.87
C ASP A 37 -7.49 -26.93 9.91
N ALA A 38 -7.68 -28.21 9.61
CA ALA A 38 -7.29 -29.33 10.48
C ALA A 38 -5.79 -29.30 10.86
N ASP A 39 -4.94 -28.76 9.99
CA ASP A 39 -3.49 -28.64 10.19
C ASP A 39 -3.09 -27.38 11.00
N GLU A 40 -4.06 -26.69 11.63
CA GLU A 40 -3.87 -25.42 12.33
C GLU A 40 -3.36 -24.26 11.44
N GLU A 41 -3.42 -24.43 10.13
CA GLU A 41 -3.08 -23.40 9.15
C GLU A 41 -4.25 -22.42 8.94
N ASN A 42 -3.92 -21.14 8.76
CA ASN A 42 -4.91 -20.11 8.48
C ASN A 42 -5.19 -20.02 6.98
N ILE A 43 -6.45 -20.22 6.62
CA ILE A 43 -7.01 -20.02 5.29
C ILE A 43 -7.79 -18.71 5.28
N TYR A 44 -7.54 -17.90 4.26
CA TYR A 44 -8.14 -16.58 4.08
C TYR A 44 -9.06 -16.58 2.86
N THR A 45 -10.32 -16.19 3.05
CA THR A 45 -11.24 -15.98 1.93
C THR A 45 -11.11 -14.55 1.43
N VAL A 46 -10.66 -14.38 0.19
CA VAL A 46 -10.48 -13.09 -0.48
C VAL A 46 -11.61 -12.87 -1.47
N THR A 47 -12.27 -11.72 -1.40
CA THR A 47 -13.27 -11.27 -2.38
C THR A 47 -12.66 -10.26 -3.33
N PHE A 48 -12.83 -10.49 -4.63
CA PHE A 48 -12.33 -9.63 -5.70
C PHE A 48 -13.35 -8.59 -6.15
N ALA A 49 -12.92 -7.67 -7.02
CA ALA A 49 -13.77 -6.56 -7.49
C ALA A 49 -15.01 -7.03 -8.28
N ASP A 50 -14.91 -8.18 -8.95
CA ASP A 50 -16.01 -8.83 -9.67
C ASP A 50 -16.95 -9.64 -8.75
N LYS A 51 -16.74 -9.55 -7.43
CA LYS A 51 -17.46 -10.29 -6.36
C LYS A 51 -17.20 -11.79 -6.34
N THR A 52 -16.25 -12.29 -7.12
CA THR A 52 -15.78 -13.67 -6.97
C THR A 52 -14.98 -13.81 -5.67
N THR A 53 -14.89 -15.03 -5.15
CA THR A 53 -14.15 -15.34 -3.94
C THR A 53 -13.19 -16.49 -4.18
N GLY A 54 -12.01 -16.41 -3.55
CA GLY A 54 -11.04 -17.50 -3.51
C GLY A 54 -10.51 -17.72 -2.08
N GLU A 55 -10.10 -18.94 -1.79
CA GLU A 55 -9.44 -19.31 -0.53
C GLU A 55 -7.93 -19.44 -0.75
N TYR A 56 -7.15 -18.83 0.12
CA TYR A 56 -5.70 -18.72 -0.03
C TYR A 56 -5.01 -18.94 1.32
N ARG A 57 -3.82 -19.52 1.29
CA ARG A 57 -2.90 -19.50 2.44
C ARG A 57 -2.23 -18.14 2.57
N GLY A 58 -1.74 -17.83 3.77
CA GLY A 58 -1.02 -16.58 4.02
C GLY A 58 0.24 -16.41 3.16
N GLU A 59 0.88 -17.51 2.76
CA GLU A 59 2.06 -17.50 1.90
C GLU A 59 1.77 -17.16 0.43
N GLU A 60 0.52 -17.28 -0.01
CA GLU A 60 0.09 -16.96 -1.37
C GLU A 60 -0.34 -15.50 -1.51
N LEU A 61 -0.61 -14.83 -0.38
CA LEU A 61 -1.11 -13.47 -0.36
C LEU A 61 0.03 -12.47 -0.31
N ILE A 62 -0.13 -11.38 -1.07
CA ILE A 62 0.82 -10.26 -1.07
C ILE A 62 0.14 -9.03 -0.48
N GLY A 63 0.77 -8.42 0.52
CA GLY A 63 0.24 -7.21 1.15
C GLY A 63 0.58 -7.09 2.64
N PRO A 64 -0.02 -6.12 3.34
CA PRO A 64 0.28 -5.87 4.75
C PRO A 64 -0.04 -7.10 5.63
N GLY A 65 0.97 -7.62 6.33
CA GLY A 65 0.84 -8.81 7.18
C GLY A 65 0.99 -10.14 6.42
N PHE A 66 1.32 -10.09 5.14
CA PHE A 66 1.54 -11.25 4.26
C PHE A 66 2.85 -11.11 3.50
N GLN A 67 3.03 -11.85 2.40
CA GLN A 67 4.24 -11.78 1.59
C GLN A 67 4.43 -10.41 0.94
N THR A 68 5.66 -10.18 0.52
CA THR A 68 6.05 -9.01 -0.29
C THR A 68 6.14 -9.41 -1.77
N ILE A 69 6.38 -8.44 -2.65
CA ILE A 69 6.63 -8.70 -4.08
C ILE A 69 8.04 -9.28 -4.34
N ALA A 70 8.92 -9.29 -3.33
CA ALA A 70 10.28 -9.77 -3.49
C ALA A 70 10.31 -11.25 -3.89
N GLY A 71 11.10 -11.58 -4.91
CA GLY A 71 11.19 -12.95 -5.44
C GLY A 71 9.98 -13.40 -6.26
N LEU A 72 9.04 -12.50 -6.57
CA LEU A 72 7.89 -12.81 -7.41
C LEU A 72 8.21 -12.57 -8.90
N THR A 73 7.87 -13.54 -9.74
CA THR A 73 7.83 -13.35 -11.19
C THR A 73 6.55 -12.65 -11.63
N LEU A 74 6.65 -11.41 -12.11
CA LEU A 74 5.52 -10.70 -12.70
C LEU A 74 5.28 -11.12 -14.15
N LYS A 75 4.04 -11.49 -14.48
CA LYS A 75 3.64 -11.79 -15.86
C LYS A 75 3.32 -10.53 -16.66
N SER A 76 3.50 -10.62 -17.98
CA SER A 76 2.99 -9.61 -18.91
C SER A 76 1.47 -9.43 -18.74
N GLY A 77 1.00 -8.19 -18.74
CA GLY A 77 -0.40 -7.86 -18.43
C GLY A 77 -0.67 -7.61 -16.94
N GLN A 78 0.29 -7.86 -16.04
CA GLN A 78 0.11 -7.58 -14.61
C GLN A 78 -0.05 -6.09 -14.35
N ARG A 79 -1.16 -5.71 -13.70
CA ARG A 79 -1.34 -4.34 -13.22
C ARG A 79 -0.44 -4.08 -12.02
N VAL A 80 0.29 -2.98 -12.08
CA VAL A 80 1.23 -2.56 -11.05
C VAL A 80 1.14 -1.06 -10.78
N TYR A 81 1.71 -0.63 -9.66
CA TYR A 81 1.82 0.75 -9.23
C TYR A 81 3.28 1.11 -8.97
N VAL A 82 3.71 2.25 -9.51
CA VAL A 82 5.06 2.78 -9.35
C VAL A 82 5.02 4.28 -9.11
N THR A 83 6.11 4.83 -8.59
CA THR A 83 6.28 6.29 -8.51
C THR A 83 7.02 6.81 -9.73
N PHE A 84 6.41 7.77 -10.43
CA PHE A 84 6.97 8.46 -11.59
C PHE A 84 6.73 9.96 -11.45
N ASN A 85 7.79 10.77 -11.62
CA ASN A 85 7.74 12.24 -11.43
C ASN A 85 7.09 12.69 -10.12
N GLY A 86 7.41 11.98 -9.02
CA GLY A 86 6.89 12.28 -7.68
C GLY A 86 5.40 11.95 -7.49
N ARG A 87 4.76 11.29 -8.46
CA ARG A 87 3.36 10.86 -8.40
C ARG A 87 3.28 9.35 -8.52
N GLU A 88 2.29 8.77 -7.86
CA GLU A 88 1.94 7.38 -8.11
C GLU A 88 1.21 7.27 -9.46
N VAL A 89 1.61 6.28 -10.25
CA VAL A 89 0.96 5.90 -11.51
C VAL A 89 0.65 4.43 -11.50
N SER A 90 -0.45 4.05 -12.14
CA SER A 90 -0.75 2.64 -12.44
C SER A 90 -0.33 2.31 -13.87
N GLY A 91 0.35 1.18 -14.04
CA GLY A 91 0.80 0.68 -15.33
C GLY A 91 0.58 -0.82 -15.48
N VAL A 92 1.00 -1.35 -16.61
CA VAL A 92 0.91 -2.76 -16.97
C VAL A 92 2.29 -3.28 -17.31
N VAL A 93 2.70 -4.37 -16.67
CA VAL A 93 3.97 -5.06 -16.97
C VAL A 93 3.96 -5.54 -18.42
N GLN A 94 5.02 -5.21 -19.16
CA GLN A 94 5.28 -5.74 -20.49
C GLN A 94 6.21 -6.95 -20.41
N GLU A 95 7.29 -6.82 -19.63
CA GLU A 95 8.35 -7.81 -19.47
C GLU A 95 8.95 -7.71 -18.05
N HIS A 96 9.44 -8.84 -17.53
CA HIS A 96 10.18 -8.93 -16.28
C HIS A 96 11.43 -9.78 -16.48
N ASP A 97 12.60 -9.20 -16.22
CA ASP A 97 13.89 -9.89 -16.23
C ASP A 97 14.24 -10.34 -14.80
N GLU A 98 13.98 -11.61 -14.50
CA GLU A 98 14.22 -12.22 -13.18
C GLU A 98 15.70 -12.25 -12.78
N ALA A 99 16.62 -12.24 -13.76
CA ALA A 99 18.05 -12.28 -13.45
C ALA A 99 18.58 -10.91 -12.96
N ARG A 100 17.90 -9.83 -13.35
CA ARG A 100 18.25 -8.45 -12.99
C ARG A 100 17.27 -7.80 -12.02
N ASP A 101 16.16 -8.48 -11.72
CA ASP A 101 14.99 -7.93 -11.01
C ASP A 101 14.50 -6.62 -11.63
N ASP A 102 14.53 -6.52 -12.97
CA ASP A 102 14.11 -5.33 -13.71
C ASP A 102 12.78 -5.59 -14.43
N VAL A 103 11.84 -4.65 -14.28
CA VAL A 103 10.48 -4.72 -14.82
C VAL A 103 10.27 -3.59 -15.82
N LEU A 104 9.82 -3.93 -17.03
CA LEU A 104 9.35 -3.00 -18.03
C LEU A 104 7.84 -2.77 -17.88
N ILE A 105 7.44 -1.51 -17.70
CA ILE A 105 6.06 -1.12 -17.41
C ILE A 105 5.56 -0.10 -18.44
N SER A 106 4.40 -0.39 -19.03
CA SER A 106 3.68 0.56 -19.89
C SER A 106 2.65 1.33 -19.07
N VAL A 107 2.74 2.65 -19.08
CA VAL A 107 1.82 3.56 -18.41
C VAL A 107 1.06 4.37 -19.45
N GLN A 108 -0.26 4.15 -19.52
CA GLN A 108 -1.14 4.87 -20.45
C GLN A 108 -1.84 6.06 -19.76
N PRO A 109 -2.21 7.11 -20.52
CA PRO A 109 -3.11 8.16 -20.05
C PRO A 109 -4.43 7.58 -19.54
N SER A 110 -4.83 7.93 -18.32
CA SER A 110 -6.08 7.45 -17.72
C SER A 110 -6.58 8.41 -16.65
N GLN A 111 -7.77 8.14 -16.09
CA GLN A 111 -8.26 8.91 -14.93
C GLN A 111 -7.36 8.77 -13.69
N HIS A 112 -6.61 7.68 -13.57
CA HIS A 112 -5.65 7.52 -12.48
C HIS A 112 -4.29 8.15 -12.81
N ASN A 113 -4.02 8.41 -14.09
CA ASN A 113 -2.76 8.95 -14.62
C ASN A 113 -2.96 10.29 -15.36
N HIS A 114 -3.80 11.19 -14.85
CA HIS A 114 -4.14 12.45 -15.55
C HIS A 114 -2.94 13.34 -15.94
N HIS A 115 -1.80 13.18 -15.28
CA HIS A 115 -0.57 13.92 -15.57
C HIS A 115 0.26 13.31 -16.72
N ILE A 116 -0.17 12.17 -17.25
CA ILE A 116 0.45 11.47 -18.38
C ILE A 116 -0.39 11.77 -19.62
N THR A 117 0.21 12.45 -20.61
CA THR A 117 -0.46 12.86 -21.85
C THR A 117 -0.32 11.86 -22.99
N GLN A 118 0.74 11.04 -22.95
CA GLN A 118 1.03 10.00 -23.93
C GLN A 118 1.53 8.74 -23.21
N THR A 119 1.45 7.58 -23.86
CA THR A 119 1.98 6.34 -23.28
C THR A 119 3.48 6.46 -22.99
N VAL A 120 3.90 6.04 -21.81
CA VAL A 120 5.30 6.05 -21.36
C VAL A 120 5.72 4.64 -20.98
N GLN A 121 6.94 4.25 -21.37
CA GLN A 121 7.60 3.02 -20.93
C GLN A 121 8.53 3.36 -19.77
N LEU A 122 8.43 2.62 -18.66
CA LEU A 122 9.23 2.78 -17.46
C LEU A 122 10.02 1.51 -17.20
N HIS A 123 11.33 1.64 -17.00
CA HIS A 123 12.18 0.58 -16.50
C HIS A 123 12.36 0.80 -14.99
N LYS A 124 11.98 -0.20 -14.20
CA LYS A 124 11.95 -0.13 -12.74
C LYS A 124 12.47 -1.41 -12.12
N ARG A 125 13.16 -1.31 -10.99
CA ARG A 125 13.52 -2.50 -10.21
C ARG A 125 12.26 -3.09 -9.59
N LEU A 126 12.22 -4.41 -9.39
CA LEU A 126 11.09 -5.11 -8.77
C LEU A 126 10.72 -4.51 -7.39
N GLU A 127 11.72 -4.09 -6.61
CA GLU A 127 11.56 -3.42 -5.31
C GLU A 127 10.83 -2.06 -5.39
N GLU A 128 10.86 -1.38 -6.53
CA GLU A 128 10.13 -0.12 -6.76
C GLU A 128 8.66 -0.36 -7.21
N VAL A 129 8.31 -1.61 -7.53
CA VAL A 129 7.02 -2.02 -8.07
C VAL A 129 6.11 -2.52 -6.96
N ARG A 130 4.82 -2.17 -7.05
CA ARG A 130 3.80 -2.62 -6.09
C ARG A 130 2.58 -3.19 -6.80
N LEU A 131 2.01 -4.24 -6.24
CA LEU A 131 0.75 -4.83 -6.72
C LEU A 131 -0.49 -4.11 -6.18
N LEU A 132 -0.33 -3.37 -5.09
CA LEU A 132 -1.38 -2.58 -4.45
C LEU A 132 -1.05 -1.08 -4.53
N GLU A 133 -2.08 -0.27 -4.71
CA GLU A 133 -1.98 1.18 -4.62
C GLU A 133 -1.46 1.61 -3.23
N SER A 134 -0.61 2.63 -3.20
CA SER A 134 -0.24 3.29 -1.97
C SER A 134 -1.48 3.80 -1.26
N ARG A 135 -1.73 3.34 -0.03
CA ARG A 135 -2.62 4.09 0.86
C ARG A 135 -1.87 5.39 1.17
N LYS A 136 -2.35 6.52 0.63
CA LYS A 136 -1.71 7.85 0.71
C LYS A 136 -0.93 8.03 2.04
N SER A 137 0.39 8.18 1.89
CA SER A 137 1.45 8.40 2.89
C SER A 137 1.96 7.18 3.70
N ALA A 138 3.25 6.88 3.54
CA ALA A 138 4.03 6.08 4.47
C ALA A 138 4.00 6.66 5.91
N ARG A 139 3.85 7.99 6.02
CA ARG A 139 3.71 8.72 7.30
C ARG A 139 2.45 8.35 8.10
N LEU A 140 1.41 7.81 7.45
CA LEU A 140 0.21 7.31 8.13
C LEU A 140 0.36 5.85 8.59
N GLN A 141 1.39 5.12 8.15
CA GLN A 141 1.67 3.78 8.66
C GLN A 141 2.44 3.84 9.99
N ASP A 142 3.26 4.88 10.22
CA ASP A 142 3.94 5.16 11.50
C ASP A 142 3.07 5.91 12.52
N LEU A 143 1.74 5.88 12.36
CA LEU A 143 0.80 6.55 13.28
C LEU A 143 0.43 5.69 14.51
N ASP A 144 1.40 4.96 15.05
CA ASP A 144 1.45 4.61 16.49
C ASP A 144 2.39 5.57 17.25
N THR A 145 2.76 6.70 16.63
CA THR A 145 3.31 7.83 17.38
C THR A 145 2.19 8.43 18.22
N ASP A 146 2.13 8.03 19.47
CA ASP A 146 1.13 8.44 20.46
C ASP A 146 1.34 9.92 20.85
N TYR A 147 0.90 10.86 20.01
CA TYR A 147 0.99 12.31 20.26
C TYR A 147 0.32 12.74 21.57
N SER A 148 -0.59 11.91 22.11
CA SER A 148 -1.20 12.07 23.43
C SER A 148 -0.16 12.13 24.56
N ARG A 149 0.94 11.35 24.47
CA ARG A 149 2.01 11.34 25.48
C ARG A 149 2.93 12.56 25.39
N LEU A 150 2.93 13.29 24.27
CA LEU A 150 3.71 14.52 24.10
C LEU A 150 2.99 15.74 24.68
N ALA A 151 1.67 15.66 24.93
CA ALA A 151 0.89 16.73 25.53
C ALA A 151 0.97 16.77 27.07
N GLU A 152 1.26 15.64 27.73
CA GLU A 152 1.30 15.51 29.21
C GLU A 152 2.64 15.93 29.85
N GLY A 153 3.51 16.63 29.10
CA GLY A 153 4.84 17.05 29.59
C GLY A 153 5.06 18.56 29.72
N GLN A 154 4.06 19.41 29.48
CA GLN A 154 4.20 20.88 29.61
C GLN A 154 3.16 21.47 30.55
N GLY A 155 3.11 20.93 31.77
CA GLY A 155 2.68 21.70 32.92
C GLY A 155 3.73 22.76 33.23
N GLU A 156 3.35 24.03 33.10
CA GLU A 156 4.11 25.24 33.45
C GLU A 156 5.34 25.58 32.61
N LEU A 157 5.13 26.36 31.53
CA LEU A 157 6.04 27.46 31.22
C LEU A 157 5.32 28.59 30.48
N ARG A 158 4.95 29.59 31.29
CA ARG A 158 4.72 31.00 30.95
C ARG A 158 3.72 31.30 29.83
N ARG A 159 2.53 31.75 30.28
CA ARG A 159 1.59 32.62 29.54
C ARG A 159 2.35 33.57 28.60
N ARG A 160 2.33 33.30 27.30
CA ARG A 160 2.65 34.29 26.27
C ARG A 160 1.34 34.96 25.88
N ALA A 161 1.25 36.27 26.12
CA ALA A 161 0.11 37.07 25.72
C ALA A 161 -0.06 37.01 24.20
N ALA A 162 -1.28 36.79 23.73
CA ALA A 162 -1.63 36.86 22.32
C ALA A 162 -1.53 38.32 21.85
N SER A 163 -0.63 38.61 20.91
CA SER A 163 -0.58 39.90 20.22
C SER A 163 -1.69 39.98 19.17
N LEU A 164 -2.63 40.90 19.34
CA LEU A 164 -3.84 41.10 18.53
C LEU A 164 -3.68 42.12 17.38
N SER A 165 -2.49 42.30 16.81
CA SER A 165 -2.30 43.26 15.71
C SER A 165 -1.27 42.77 14.69
N ILE A 166 -1.73 42.55 13.46
CA ILE A 166 -0.88 42.37 12.28
C ILE A 166 -0.81 43.73 11.60
N ASP A 167 0.39 44.33 11.54
CA ASP A 167 0.64 45.57 10.82
C ASP A 167 0.97 45.24 9.36
N VAL A 168 0.21 45.81 8.42
CA VAL A 168 0.34 45.57 6.97
C VAL A 168 0.88 46.84 6.32
N PRO A 169 2.04 46.81 5.63
CA PRO A 169 2.60 47.98 4.98
C PRO A 169 1.69 48.51 3.85
N PRO A 170 1.51 49.84 3.72
CA PRO A 170 0.69 50.40 2.65
C PRO A 170 1.37 50.24 1.29
N SER A 171 0.58 49.82 0.30
CA SER A 171 1.02 49.67 -1.09
C SER A 171 1.48 51.02 -1.67
N ILE A 172 2.72 51.04 -2.15
CA ILE A 172 3.31 52.17 -2.87
C ILE A 172 2.61 52.28 -4.24
N LYS A 173 2.13 53.47 -4.59
CA LYS A 173 1.58 53.81 -5.91
C LYS A 173 2.68 53.97 -6.95
#